data_AF-A0A1Q4C562-F1
#
_entry.id   AF-A0A1Q4C562-F1
#
_cell.length_a   1.000
_cell.length_b   1.000
_cell.length_c   1.000
_cell.angle_alpha   90.00
_cell.angle_beta   90.00
_cell.angle_gamma   90.00
#
_symmetry.space_group_name_H-M   'P 1'
#
loop_
_entity.id
_entity.type
_entity.pdbx_description
1 polymer ?
#
loop_
_entity_poly.entity_id
_entity_poly.type
_entity_poly.pdbx_seq_one_letter_code
_entity_poly.pdbx_strand_id
1 'polypeptide(L)' 'MIAQRHGETVESERNSRLIAFAKAKVWAGEGWDVVVIDNEGQTIAPQDFDKVMWPATVASRVAQKQDA' A
#
# COMPACT_ATOMS: atom_id res chain seq x y z
N MET A 1 -6.91 -5.14 -6.27
CA MET A 1 -7.17 -4.49 -4.96
C MET A 1 -8.61 -4.02 -4.92
N ILE A 2 -9.24 -4.07 -3.76
CA ILE A 2 -10.64 -3.71 -3.55
C ILE A 2 -10.71 -2.64 -2.45
N ALA A 3 -11.55 -1.64 -2.64
CA ALA A 3 -11.82 -0.60 -1.65
C ALA A 3 -13.33 -0.44 -1.44
N GLN A 4 -13.75 -0.27 -0.19
CA GLN A 4 -15.14 -0.08 0.19
C GLN A 4 -15.33 1.20 1.01
N ARG A 5 -16.39 1.96 0.69
CA ARG A 5 -16.78 3.15 1.46
C ARG A 5 -18.26 3.47 1.21
N HIS A 6 -19.03 3.72 2.28
CA HIS A 6 -20.45 4.09 2.20
C HIS A 6 -21.33 3.18 1.31
N GLY A 7 -21.02 1.88 1.25
CA GLY A 7 -21.73 0.91 0.40
C GLY A 7 -21.27 0.86 -1.06
N GLU A 8 -20.32 1.71 -1.45
CA GLU A 8 -19.66 1.64 -2.75
C GLU A 8 -18.46 0.69 -2.68
N THR A 9 -18.29 -0.12 -3.71
CA THR A 9 -17.11 -0.98 -3.89
C THR A 9 -16.40 -0.59 -5.18
N VAL A 10 -15.10 -0.32 -5.07
CA VAL A 10 -14.23 -0.02 -6.21
C VAL A 10 -13.15 -1.07 -6.30
N GLU A 11 -13.01 -1.67 -7.48
CA GLU A 11 -11.92 -2.58 -7.79
C GLU A 11 -10.88 -1.92 -8.70
N SER A 12 -9.61 -2.26 -8.49
CA SER A 12 -8.52 -1.82 -9.35
C SER A 12 -7.51 -2.95 -9.52
N GLU A 13 -7.27 -3.31 -10.78
CA GLU A 13 -6.23 -4.24 -11.16
C GLU A 13 -4.96 -3.49 -11.60
N ARG A 14 -3.81 -3.89 -11.06
CA ARG A 14 -2.50 -3.30 -11.37
C ARG A 14 -1.43 -4.38 -11.29
N ASN A 15 -0.65 -4.53 -12.37
CA ASN A 15 0.48 -5.47 -12.40
C ASN A 15 1.69 -5.00 -11.56
N SER A 16 1.74 -3.71 -11.21
CA SER A 16 2.82 -3.16 -10.38
C SER A 16 2.41 -3.11 -8.91
N ARG A 17 3.14 -3.87 -8.06
CA ARG A 17 2.95 -3.88 -6.61
C ARG A 17 3.13 -2.49 -5.99
N LEU A 18 4.15 -1.75 -6.40
CA LEU A 18 4.40 -0.39 -5.89
C LEU A 18 3.24 0.56 -6.19
N ILE A 19 2.71 0.51 -7.41
CA ILE A 19 1.56 1.35 -7.80
C ILE A 19 0.30 0.94 -7.02
N ALA A 20 0.08 -0.36 -6.85
CA ALA A 20 -1.04 -0.86 -6.07
C ALA A 20 -1.00 -0.36 -4.61
N PHE A 21 0.15 -0.48 -3.95
CA PHE A 21 0.32 -0.01 -2.57
C PHE A 21 0.24 1.51 -2.43
N ALA A 22 0.87 2.28 -3.32
CA ALA A 22 0.79 3.73 -3.29
C ALA A 22 -0.66 4.22 -3.43
N LYS A 23 -1.42 3.63 -4.36
CA LYS A 23 -2.83 3.97 -4.56
C LYS A 23 -3.70 3.54 -3.37
N ALA A 24 -3.46 2.36 -2.83
CA ALA A 24 -4.16 1.89 -1.63
C ALA A 24 -3.89 2.79 -0.41
N LYS A 25 -2.68 3.33 -0.26
CA LYS A 25 -2.32 4.29 0.80
C LYS A 25 -3.11 5.60 0.68
N VAL A 26 -3.28 6.12 -0.54
CA VAL A 26 -4.11 7.30 -0.81
C VAL A 26 -5.56 7.06 -0.41
N TRP A 27 -6.14 5.94 -0.86
CA TRP A 27 -7.52 5.57 -0.54
C TRP A 27 -7.75 5.35 0.96
N ALA A 28 -6.82 4.68 1.65
CA ALA A 28 -6.89 4.54 3.11
C ALA A 28 -6.89 5.92 3.81
N GLY A 29 -6.07 6.86 3.33
CA GLY A 29 -6.04 8.24 3.84
C GLY A 29 -7.34 9.02 3.58
N GLU A 30 -8.08 8.66 2.53
CA GLU A 30 -9.41 9.21 2.22
C GLU A 30 -10.54 8.54 3.03
N GLY A 31 -10.23 7.54 3.86
CA GLY A 31 -11.20 6.83 4.69
C GLY A 31 -11.89 5.65 4.01
N TRP A 32 -11.30 5.12 2.93
CA TRP A 32 -11.74 3.85 2.35
C TRP A 32 -11.20 2.67 3.16
N ASP A 33 -12.02 1.62 3.31
CA ASP A 33 -11.53 0.31 3.76
C ASP A 33 -10.91 -0.42 2.56
N VAL A 34 -9.60 -0.64 2.59
CA VAL A 34 -8.83 -1.09 1.41
C VAL A 34 -8.14 -2.41 1.69
N VAL A 35 -8.35 -3.35 0.77
CA VAL A 35 -7.70 -4.66 0.74
C VAL A 35 -6.85 -4.77 -0.52
N VAL A 36 -5.53 -4.96 -0.33
CA VAL A 36 -4.62 -5.32 -1.42
C VAL A 36 -4.34 -6.80 -1.34
N ILE A 37 -4.65 -7.53 -2.42
CA ILE A 37 -4.28 -8.93 -2.60
C ILE A 37 -3.06 -8.93 -3.50
N ASP A 38 -1.98 -9.57 -3.05
CA ASP A 38 -0.78 -9.73 -3.87
C ASP A 38 -0.90 -10.94 -4.83
N ASN A 39 0.15 -11.16 -5.62
CA ASN A 39 0.16 -12.21 -6.63
C ASN A 39 0.13 -13.63 -6.03
N GLU A 40 0.38 -13.78 -4.74
CA GLU A 40 0.32 -15.04 -4.00
C GLU A 40 -1.04 -15.24 -3.32
N GLY A 41 -1.96 -14.28 -3.48
CA GLY A 41 -3.26 -14.29 -2.82
C GLY A 41 -3.22 -13.78 -1.38
N GLN A 42 -2.10 -13.23 -0.91
CA GLN A 42 -2.00 -12.71 0.45
C GLN A 42 -2.62 -11.32 0.55
N THR A 43 -3.42 -11.11 1.59
CA THR A 43 -3.95 -9.79 1.93
C THR A 43 -2.92 -8.98 2.69
N ILE A 44 -2.64 -7.79 2.20
CA ILE A 44 -1.74 -6.83 2.84
C ILE A 44 -2.57 -5.63 3.29
N ALA A 45 -2.52 -5.34 4.58
CA ALA A 45 -3.23 -4.22 5.18
C ALA A 45 -2.44 -2.90 5.01
N PRO A 46 -3.13 -1.74 5.01
CA PRO A 46 -2.48 -0.45 4.78
C PRO A 46 -1.30 -0.14 5.71
N GLN A 47 -1.38 -0.54 6.98
CA GLN A 47 -0.32 -0.33 7.96
C GLN A 47 0.99 -1.08 7.65
N ASP A 48 0.94 -2.10 6.80
CA ASP A 48 2.10 -2.92 6.44
C ASP A 48 2.72 -2.53 5.10
N PHE A 49 2.11 -1.59 4.35
CA PHE A 49 2.63 -1.17 3.04
C PHE A 49 4.07 -0.68 3.11
N ASP A 50 4.43 0.12 4.11
CA ASP A 50 5.77 0.69 4.21
C ASP A 50 6.84 -0.39 4.42
N LYS A 51 6.51 -1.49 5.13
CA LYS A 51 7.41 -2.64 5.29
C LYS A 51 7.65 -3.38 3.98
N VAL A 52 6.62 -3.46 3.13
CA VAL A 52 6.69 -4.14 1.84
C VAL A 52 7.37 -3.28 0.78
N MET A 53 7.11 -1.97 0.77
CA MET A 53 7.69 -1.04 -0.20
C MET A 53 9.15 -0.69 0.13
N TRP A 54 9.48 -0.60 1.42
CA TRP A 54 10.80 -0.24 1.90
C TRP A 54 11.36 -1.37 2.77
N PRO A 55 12.00 -2.40 2.17
CA PRO A 55 12.75 -3.36 2.96
C PRO A 55 13.81 -2.63 3.79
N ALA A 56 14.12 -3.15 4.98
CA ALA A 56 14.92 -2.47 6.01
C ALA A 56 16.23 -1.83 5.48
N THR A 57 16.87 -2.47 4.50
CA THR A 57 18.10 -1.99 3.83
C THR A 57 17.92 -0.69 3.03
N VAL A 58 16.70 -0.34 2.62
CA VAL A 58 16.35 0.91 1.94
C VAL A 58 15.89 1.94 2.96
N ALA A 59 15.17 1.53 4.01
CA ALA A 59 14.69 2.42 5.08
C ALA A 59 15.86 3.12 5.81
N SER A 60 16.91 2.37 6.15
CA SER A 60 18.11 2.93 6.79
C SER A 60 18.83 3.97 5.94
N ARG A 61 18.78 3.84 4.60
CA ARG A 61 19.42 4.80 3.67
C ARG A 61 18.64 6.11 3.50
N VAL A 62 17.31 6.06 3.62
CA VAL A 62 16.48 7.27 3.58
C VAL A 62 16.64 8.05 4.88
N ALA A 63 16.64 7.37 6.03
CA ALA A 63 16.87 8.01 7.34
C ALA A 63 18.23 8.72 7.40
N GLN A 64 19.31 8.07 6.93
CA GLN A 64 20.65 8.68 6.93
C GLN A 64 20.79 9.91 6.00
N LYS A 65 19.90 10.11 5.03
CA LYS A 65 19.95 11.28 4.13
C LYS A 65 19.16 12.49 4.66
N GLN A 66 18.34 12.33 5.70
CA GLN A 66 17.56 13.43 6.27
C GLN A 66 18.32 14.21 7.36
N ASP A 67 19.42 13.67 7.87
CA ASP A 67 20.28 14.29 8.89
C ASP A 67 21.56 14.95 8.32
N ALA A 68 21.68 15.07 6.99
CA ALA A 68 22.86 15.59 6.28
C ALA A 68 22.59 16.88 5.51
#